data_AF-A0A839NT06-F1
#
_entry.id   AF-A0A839NT06-F1
#
_cell.length_a   1.000
_cell.length_b   1.000
_cell.length_c   1.000
_cell.angle_alpha   90.00
_cell.angle_beta   90.00
_cell.angle_gamma   90.00
#
_symmetry.space_group_name_H-M   'P 1'
#
loop_
_entity.id
_entity.type
_entity.pdbx_description
1 polymer ?
#
loop_
_entity_poly.entity_id
_entity_poly.type
_entity_poly.pdbx_seq_one_letter_code
_entity_poly.pdbx_strand_id
1 'polypeptide(L)'
;MNYYRIPIVQNIGLSTDSLKLADYLVVLETCLDSTNILRSQINPKQWEHQDEKIKREMIALVQSDTTFQSFLSTTLVGAKGPLNSHWVSYFGVSGYFNPFTHEAHVNTAMPVFSSPFTYVHELAHQQGVGFEDEANFIAYVRLKNHPELFYRYSSYLQTTSYMLQELRGIDVELFATYKKRLSQLVVADLKEEATFWNNYTGWTNKVFGIFYNGYLKHNNQKEGMARYDRMTRLVVAYELKLKGCL
;
A
#
# COMPACT_ATOMS: atom_id res chain seq x y z
N MET A 1 12.98 -21.06 6.87
CA MET A 1 13.12 -20.23 5.65
C MET A 1 14.07 -19.08 5.98
N ASN A 2 15.15 -18.92 5.22
CA ASN A 2 16.23 -17.99 5.53
C ASN A 2 15.75 -16.52 5.33
N TYR A 3 15.40 -15.86 6.43
CA TYR A 3 14.99 -14.45 6.54
C TYR A 3 16.18 -13.46 6.45
N TYR A 4 17.17 -13.73 5.59
CA TYR A 4 18.34 -12.88 5.42
C TYR A 4 18.35 -12.23 4.03
N ARG A 5 17.35 -11.38 3.76
CA ARG A 5 17.45 -10.40 2.67
C ARG A 5 17.90 -9.07 3.24
N ILE A 6 18.76 -8.39 2.49
CA ILE A 6 19.18 -7.02 2.73
C ILE A 6 17.93 -6.12 2.64
N PRO A 7 17.63 -5.27 3.65
CA PRO A 7 16.48 -4.36 3.64
C PRO A 7 16.45 -3.48 2.38
N ILE A 8 15.25 -3.12 1.91
CA ILE A 8 15.08 -2.35 0.67
C ILE A 8 15.84 -1.03 0.70
N VAL A 9 15.85 -0.35 1.85
CA VAL A 9 16.63 0.88 2.10
C VAL A 9 18.09 0.74 1.69
N GLN A 10 18.71 -0.41 1.95
CA GLN A 10 20.09 -0.68 1.56
C GLN A 10 20.20 -1.01 0.06
N ASN A 11 19.26 -1.79 -0.50
CA ASN A 11 19.29 -2.16 -1.92
C ASN A 11 19.12 -0.96 -2.87
N ILE A 12 18.30 0.02 -2.49
CA ILE A 12 18.05 1.22 -3.30
C ILE A 12 18.77 2.48 -2.78
N GLY A 13 19.64 2.33 -1.79
CA GLY A 13 20.46 3.40 -1.21
C GLY A 13 19.62 4.58 -0.71
N LEU A 14 18.61 4.30 0.11
CA LEU A 14 17.82 5.28 0.84
C LEU A 14 18.39 5.44 2.27
N SER A 15 18.39 6.65 2.78
CA SER A 15 18.60 6.93 4.21
C SER A 15 17.29 7.45 4.79
N THR A 16 16.82 6.86 5.88
CA THR A 16 15.60 7.32 6.58
C THR A 16 15.92 7.99 7.92
N ASP A 17 17.16 7.92 8.40
CA ASP A 17 17.55 8.32 9.77
C ASP A 17 17.45 9.83 10.01
N SER A 18 17.49 10.64 8.95
CA SER A 18 17.46 12.10 9.01
C SER A 18 16.11 12.73 8.68
N LEU A 19 15.08 11.92 8.40
CA LEU A 19 13.76 12.43 7.97
C LEU A 19 13.09 13.26 9.07
N LYS A 20 12.71 14.49 8.72
CA LYS A 20 11.99 15.41 9.60
C LYS A 20 10.49 15.36 9.33
N LEU A 21 9.70 15.83 10.31
CA LEU A 21 8.26 16.01 10.12
C LEU A 21 7.94 16.92 8.91
N ALA A 22 8.75 17.96 8.67
CA ALA A 22 8.58 18.82 7.51
C ALA A 22 8.69 18.04 6.18
N ASP A 23 9.64 17.13 6.06
CA ASP A 23 9.82 16.30 4.87
C ASP A 23 8.62 15.38 4.65
N TYR A 24 8.12 14.79 5.74
CA TYR A 24 6.91 13.98 5.74
C TYR A 24 5.70 14.75 5.24
N LEU A 25 5.49 15.96 5.77
CA LEU A 25 4.37 16.81 5.40
C LEU A 25 4.44 17.22 3.93
N VAL A 26 5.61 17.59 3.39
CA VAL A 26 5.79 17.92 1.96
C VAL A 26 5.40 16.76 1.05
N VAL A 27 5.76 15.53 1.41
CA VAL A 27 5.39 14.34 0.62
C VAL A 27 3.91 14.00 0.80
N LEU A 28 3.36 14.12 2.01
CA LEU A 28 1.93 13.95 2.27
C LEU A 28 1.09 14.94 1.43
N GLU A 29 1.52 16.20 1.30
CA GLU A 29 0.84 17.18 0.44
C GLU A 29 0.81 16.73 -1.01
N THR A 30 1.95 16.27 -1.52
CA THR A 30 2.07 15.77 -2.89
C THR A 30 1.15 14.56 -3.12
N CYS A 31 1.14 13.61 -2.18
CA CYS A 31 0.28 12.43 -2.27
C CYS A 31 -1.20 12.82 -2.18
N LEU A 32 -1.58 13.69 -1.24
CA LEU A 32 -2.96 14.14 -1.06
C LEU A 32 -3.50 14.86 -2.30
N ASP A 33 -2.72 15.79 -2.84
CA ASP A 33 -3.10 16.54 -4.04
C ASP A 33 -3.22 15.60 -5.24
N SER A 34 -2.30 14.64 -5.37
CA SER A 34 -2.37 13.59 -6.41
C SER A 34 -3.60 12.70 -6.25
N THR A 35 -3.93 12.26 -5.03
CA THR A 35 -5.14 11.47 -4.74
C THR A 35 -6.39 12.23 -5.20
N ASN A 36 -6.52 13.51 -4.83
CA ASN A 36 -7.66 14.35 -5.21
C ASN A 36 -7.75 14.57 -6.72
N ILE A 37 -6.63 14.94 -7.36
CA ILE A 37 -6.58 15.22 -8.80
C ILE A 37 -6.93 13.97 -9.60
N LEU A 38 -6.31 12.83 -9.28
CA LEU A 38 -6.59 11.57 -9.96
C LEU A 38 -8.06 11.18 -9.77
N ARG A 39 -8.58 11.27 -8.53
CA ARG A 39 -9.98 10.91 -8.26
C ARG A 39 -10.97 11.78 -9.02
N SER A 40 -10.64 13.04 -9.29
CA SER A 40 -11.50 13.94 -10.07
C SER A 40 -11.58 13.57 -11.55
N GLN A 41 -10.61 12.82 -12.07
CA GLN A 41 -10.51 12.45 -13.49
C GLN A 41 -11.04 11.05 -13.78
N ILE A 42 -11.28 10.24 -12.75
CA ILE A 42 -11.73 8.86 -12.90
C ILE A 42 -13.01 8.60 -12.12
N ASN A 43 -13.72 7.57 -12.54
CA ASN A 43 -14.80 6.98 -11.75
C ASN A 43 -14.45 5.51 -11.46
N PRO A 44 -14.04 5.16 -10.22
CA PRO A 44 -13.72 3.79 -9.84
C PRO A 44 -14.80 2.77 -10.21
N LYS A 45 -16.08 3.18 -10.23
CA LYS A 45 -17.19 2.31 -10.61
C LYS A 45 -17.10 1.75 -12.04
N GLN A 46 -16.42 2.44 -12.94
CA GLN A 46 -16.18 1.94 -14.31
C GLN A 46 -15.27 0.70 -14.33
N TRP A 47 -14.58 0.43 -13.23
CA TRP A 47 -13.69 -0.71 -13.06
C TRP A 47 -14.34 -1.86 -12.30
N GLU A 48 -15.56 -1.69 -11.75
CA GLU A 48 -16.31 -2.79 -11.16
C GLU A 48 -16.46 -3.93 -12.18
N HIS A 49 -16.32 -5.18 -11.72
CA HIS A 49 -16.33 -6.40 -12.54
C HIS A 49 -15.19 -6.53 -13.58
N GLN A 50 -14.14 -5.70 -13.49
CA GLN A 50 -12.93 -5.82 -14.33
C GLN A 50 -11.82 -6.62 -13.64
N ASP A 51 -12.14 -7.48 -12.66
CA ASP A 51 -11.16 -8.17 -11.81
C ASP A 51 -10.09 -8.93 -12.61
N GLU A 52 -10.49 -9.71 -13.62
CA GLU A 52 -9.55 -10.44 -14.47
C GLU A 52 -8.69 -9.54 -15.35
N LYS A 53 -9.22 -8.37 -15.76
CA LYS A 53 -8.43 -7.36 -16.49
C LYS A 53 -7.37 -6.77 -15.56
N ILE A 54 -7.77 -6.31 -14.38
CA ILE A 54 -6.87 -5.73 -13.36
C ILE A 54 -5.77 -6.73 -13.03
N LYS A 55 -6.12 -7.96 -12.68
CA LYS A 55 -5.17 -9.04 -12.39
C LYS A 55 -4.16 -9.25 -13.51
N ARG A 56 -4.62 -9.38 -14.76
CA ARG A 56 -3.74 -9.58 -15.93
C ARG A 56 -2.78 -8.40 -16.11
N GLU A 57 -3.28 -7.18 -15.99
CA GLU A 57 -2.47 -5.96 -16.16
C GLU A 57 -1.46 -5.77 -15.02
N MET A 58 -1.82 -6.12 -13.78
CA MET A 58 -0.88 -6.09 -12.64
C MET A 58 0.22 -7.15 -12.75
N ILE A 59 -0.11 -8.35 -13.24
CA ILE A 59 0.91 -9.38 -13.53
C ILE A 59 1.85 -8.88 -14.62
N ALA A 60 1.30 -8.33 -15.72
CA ALA A 60 2.11 -7.80 -16.82
C ALA A 60 3.01 -6.62 -16.38
N LEU A 61 2.49 -5.74 -15.53
CA LEU A 61 3.27 -4.66 -14.91
C LEU A 61 4.46 -5.22 -14.14
N VAL A 62 4.25 -6.17 -13.23
CA VAL A 62 5.33 -6.73 -12.40
C VAL A 62 6.35 -7.54 -13.23
N GLN A 63 5.92 -8.19 -14.32
CA GLN A 63 6.81 -8.91 -15.23
C GLN A 63 7.69 -7.97 -16.09
N SER A 64 7.18 -6.80 -16.46
CA SER A 64 7.88 -5.84 -17.32
C SER A 64 8.65 -4.77 -16.56
N ASP A 65 8.31 -4.51 -15.30
CA ASP A 65 8.98 -3.55 -14.43
C ASP A 65 10.40 -3.99 -14.08
N THR A 66 11.39 -3.15 -14.40
CA THR A 66 12.81 -3.38 -14.10
C THR A 66 13.29 -2.62 -12.87
N THR A 67 12.44 -1.77 -12.26
CA THR A 67 12.80 -0.87 -11.15
C THR A 67 13.50 -1.58 -10.00
N PHE A 68 13.11 -2.83 -9.72
CA PHE A 68 13.62 -3.61 -8.59
C PHE A 68 14.34 -4.91 -9.02
N GLN A 69 14.68 -5.05 -10.31
CA GLN A 69 15.22 -6.29 -10.88
C GLN A 69 16.58 -6.69 -10.29
N SER A 70 17.33 -5.76 -9.73
CA SER A 70 18.65 -6.04 -9.13
C SER A 70 18.57 -6.86 -7.83
N PHE A 71 17.41 -6.93 -7.16
CA PHE A 71 17.25 -7.64 -5.90
C PHE A 71 15.93 -8.42 -5.74
N LEU A 72 14.95 -8.22 -6.61
CA LEU A 72 13.72 -9.01 -6.64
C LEU A 72 13.79 -10.16 -7.65
N SER A 73 13.18 -11.29 -7.29
CA SER A 73 13.11 -12.45 -8.20
C SER A 73 12.12 -12.19 -9.32
N THR A 74 12.47 -12.56 -10.56
CA THR A 74 11.59 -12.47 -11.74
C THR A 74 11.15 -13.83 -12.25
N THR A 75 11.64 -14.93 -11.66
CA THR A 75 11.53 -16.28 -12.22
C THR A 75 10.16 -16.93 -12.04
N LEU A 76 9.29 -16.39 -11.18
CA LEU A 76 7.90 -16.83 -10.96
C LEU A 76 7.03 -15.62 -10.60
N VAL A 77 6.36 -15.02 -11.59
CA VAL A 77 5.36 -13.95 -11.37
C VAL A 77 4.01 -14.44 -11.90
N GLY A 78 3.06 -14.67 -11.00
CA GLY A 78 1.70 -15.09 -11.33
C GLY A 78 0.75 -15.02 -10.13
N ALA A 79 -0.34 -14.28 -10.26
CA ALA A 79 -1.42 -14.21 -9.27
C ALA A 79 -2.65 -15.03 -9.71
N LYS A 80 -3.35 -15.66 -8.76
CA LYS A 80 -4.65 -16.30 -8.95
C LYS A 80 -5.68 -15.63 -8.03
N GLY A 81 -6.97 -15.71 -8.36
CA GLY A 81 -8.00 -15.35 -7.37
C GLY A 81 -8.10 -16.43 -6.29
N PRO A 82 -8.43 -16.09 -5.03
CA PRO A 82 -8.77 -17.10 -4.05
C PRO A 82 -10.00 -17.88 -4.49
N LEU A 83 -10.08 -19.15 -4.09
CA LEU A 83 -11.24 -20.01 -4.36
C LEU A 83 -12.55 -19.41 -3.80
N ASN A 84 -12.47 -18.51 -2.80
CA ASN A 84 -13.60 -17.75 -2.30
C ASN A 84 -13.18 -16.44 -1.58
N SER A 85 -13.30 -15.30 -2.27
CA SER A 85 -12.97 -13.96 -1.77
C SER A 85 -13.79 -13.55 -0.53
N HIS A 86 -15.01 -14.04 -0.37
CA HIS A 86 -15.85 -13.71 0.79
C HIS A 86 -15.32 -14.34 2.08
N TRP A 87 -14.81 -15.56 2.05
CA TRP A 87 -14.18 -16.18 3.23
C TRP A 87 -12.87 -15.49 3.62
N VAL A 88 -12.06 -15.07 2.65
CA VAL A 88 -10.84 -14.29 2.88
C VAL A 88 -11.15 -12.94 3.53
N SER A 89 -12.27 -12.30 3.13
CA SER A 89 -12.76 -11.06 3.74
C SER A 89 -13.10 -11.23 5.23
N TYR A 90 -13.65 -12.37 5.66
CA TYR A 90 -13.93 -12.65 7.08
C TYR A 90 -12.67 -12.79 7.94
N PHE A 91 -11.54 -13.15 7.32
CA PHE A 91 -10.23 -13.10 7.98
C PHE A 91 -9.57 -11.72 7.90
N GLY A 92 -10.27 -10.73 7.30
CA GLY A 92 -9.88 -9.33 7.03
C GLY A 92 -8.55 -9.19 6.28
N VAL A 93 -8.37 -10.07 5.31
CA VAL A 93 -7.20 -10.14 4.45
C VAL A 93 -7.59 -9.57 3.08
N SER A 94 -6.86 -8.56 2.59
CA SER A 94 -7.04 -8.00 1.24
C SER A 94 -6.44 -8.91 0.17
N GLY A 95 -5.42 -9.67 0.52
CA GLY A 95 -4.80 -10.69 -0.30
C GLY A 95 -3.85 -11.52 0.57
N TYR A 96 -3.46 -12.70 0.10
CA TYR A 96 -2.44 -13.49 0.77
C TYR A 96 -1.53 -14.19 -0.23
N PHE A 97 -0.25 -14.24 0.10
CA PHE A 97 0.71 -15.11 -0.55
C PHE A 97 0.70 -16.49 0.11
N ASN A 98 0.49 -17.54 -0.68
CA ASN A 98 0.64 -18.92 -0.22
C ASN A 98 2.09 -19.39 -0.44
N PRO A 99 2.91 -19.56 0.62
CA PRO A 99 4.32 -19.92 0.48
C PRO A 99 4.54 -21.37 0.01
N PHE A 100 3.51 -22.23 0.05
CA PHE A 100 3.60 -23.62 -0.39
C PHE A 100 3.24 -23.79 -1.87
N THR A 101 2.31 -22.98 -2.38
CA THR A 101 1.92 -23.01 -3.81
C THR A 101 2.61 -21.92 -4.64
N HIS A 102 3.28 -20.97 -3.98
CA HIS A 102 3.89 -19.80 -4.59
C HIS A 102 2.88 -18.90 -5.32
N GLU A 103 1.63 -18.85 -4.84
CA GLU A 103 0.53 -18.12 -5.48
C GLU A 103 0.12 -16.89 -4.65
N ALA A 104 0.02 -15.74 -5.31
CA ALA A 104 -0.61 -14.53 -4.76
C ALA A 104 -2.13 -14.60 -4.97
N HIS A 105 -2.91 -14.46 -3.90
CA HIS A 105 -4.38 -14.47 -3.92
C HIS A 105 -4.90 -13.10 -3.53
N VAL A 106 -5.79 -12.48 -4.32
CA VAL A 106 -6.35 -11.16 -4.03
C VAL A 106 -7.86 -11.23 -3.86
N ASN A 107 -8.36 -10.60 -2.80
CA ASN A 107 -9.77 -10.55 -2.46
C ASN A 107 -10.55 -9.68 -3.46
N THR A 108 -11.27 -10.30 -4.38
CA THR A 108 -12.09 -9.59 -5.39
C THR A 108 -13.38 -8.99 -4.84
N ALA A 109 -13.69 -9.14 -3.55
CA ALA A 109 -14.88 -8.55 -2.94
C ALA A 109 -14.64 -7.13 -2.42
N MET A 110 -13.38 -6.74 -2.17
CA MET A 110 -13.04 -5.41 -1.67
C MET A 110 -13.38 -4.32 -2.70
N PRO A 111 -13.49 -3.04 -2.27
CA PRO A 111 -13.69 -1.95 -3.22
C PRO A 111 -12.63 -1.96 -4.31
N VAL A 112 -13.07 -1.82 -5.55
CA VAL A 112 -12.23 -2.10 -6.72
C VAL A 112 -11.01 -1.18 -6.80
N PHE A 113 -11.09 0.03 -6.27
CA PHE A 113 -9.98 0.98 -6.21
C PHE A 113 -8.82 0.51 -5.31
N SER A 114 -9.02 -0.44 -4.39
CA SER A 114 -7.94 -1.02 -3.57
C SER A 114 -7.22 -2.16 -4.29
N SER A 115 -7.86 -2.77 -5.29
CA SER A 115 -7.41 -3.99 -5.97
C SER A 115 -6.03 -3.87 -6.65
N PRO A 116 -5.73 -2.84 -7.47
CA PRO A 116 -4.42 -2.73 -8.12
C PRO A 116 -3.25 -2.71 -7.12
N PHE A 117 -3.34 -1.89 -6.07
CA PHE A 117 -2.33 -1.82 -5.03
C PHE A 117 -2.11 -3.16 -4.33
N THR A 118 -3.20 -3.85 -3.96
CA THR A 118 -3.12 -5.17 -3.33
C THR A 118 -2.50 -6.22 -4.27
N TYR A 119 -2.85 -6.25 -5.55
CA TYR A 119 -2.21 -7.18 -6.49
C TYR A 119 -0.70 -6.97 -6.55
N VAL A 120 -0.23 -5.73 -6.68
CA VAL A 120 1.22 -5.48 -6.74
C VAL A 120 1.91 -5.79 -5.41
N HIS A 121 1.24 -5.55 -4.28
CA HIS A 121 1.73 -5.92 -2.95
C HIS A 121 1.93 -7.44 -2.83
N GLU A 122 0.90 -8.25 -3.14
CA GLU A 122 1.03 -9.72 -3.07
C GLU A 122 2.04 -10.28 -4.07
N LEU A 123 2.14 -9.67 -5.25
CA LEU A 123 3.16 -10.00 -6.23
C LEU A 123 4.56 -9.65 -5.73
N ALA A 124 4.73 -8.58 -4.95
CA ALA A 124 6.02 -8.27 -4.31
C ALA A 124 6.43 -9.37 -3.31
N HIS A 125 5.48 -9.90 -2.53
CA HIS A 125 5.72 -11.07 -1.69
C HIS A 125 6.14 -12.30 -2.50
N GLN A 126 5.49 -12.54 -3.64
CA GLN A 126 5.86 -13.61 -4.57
C GLN A 126 7.29 -13.45 -5.13
N GLN A 127 7.77 -12.21 -5.28
CA GLN A 127 9.14 -11.89 -5.69
C GLN A 127 10.18 -11.98 -4.55
N GLY A 128 9.75 -12.46 -3.38
CA GLY A 128 10.58 -12.75 -2.21
C GLY A 128 10.69 -11.62 -1.20
N VAL A 129 9.78 -10.65 -1.23
CA VAL A 129 9.70 -9.59 -0.20
C VAL A 129 8.99 -10.16 1.02
N GLY A 130 9.63 -10.12 2.19
CA GLY A 130 9.05 -10.67 3.42
C GLY A 130 8.31 -9.65 4.28
N PHE A 131 8.70 -8.37 4.19
CA PHE A 131 8.15 -7.32 5.03
C PHE A 131 7.00 -6.60 4.32
N GLU A 132 5.86 -6.47 5.02
CA GLU A 132 4.65 -5.76 4.56
C GLU A 132 4.94 -4.32 4.12
N ASP A 133 5.74 -3.59 4.89
CA ASP A 133 6.08 -2.20 4.58
C ASP A 133 6.87 -2.07 3.27
N GLU A 134 7.77 -3.02 2.99
CA GLU A 134 8.52 -3.06 1.74
C GLU A 134 7.61 -3.44 0.57
N ALA A 135 6.68 -4.38 0.76
CA ALA A 135 5.69 -4.76 -0.25
C ALA A 135 4.76 -3.60 -0.60
N ASN A 136 4.27 -2.87 0.41
CA ASN A 136 3.49 -1.64 0.23
C ASN A 136 4.28 -0.55 -0.50
N PHE A 137 5.56 -0.37 -0.15
CA PHE A 137 6.43 0.58 -0.83
C PHE A 137 6.66 0.20 -2.31
N ILE A 138 6.88 -1.07 -2.62
CA ILE A 138 7.01 -1.56 -4.00
C ILE A 138 5.73 -1.32 -4.80
N ALA A 139 4.57 -1.57 -4.19
CA ALA A 139 3.27 -1.28 -4.80
C ALA A 139 3.13 0.22 -5.12
N TYR A 140 3.52 1.09 -4.19
CA TYR A 140 3.53 2.53 -4.42
C TYR A 140 4.39 2.90 -5.63
N VAL A 141 5.66 2.49 -5.64
CA VAL A 141 6.64 2.87 -6.67
C VAL A 141 6.22 2.39 -8.06
N ARG A 142 5.73 1.16 -8.19
CA ARG A 142 5.31 0.60 -9.48
C ARG A 142 4.08 1.26 -10.06
N LEU A 143 3.16 1.70 -9.19
CA LEU A 143 1.85 2.20 -9.62
C LEU A 143 1.79 3.72 -9.75
N LYS A 144 2.61 4.50 -9.02
CA LYS A 144 2.49 5.97 -8.95
C LYS A 144 2.57 6.68 -10.31
N ASN A 145 3.31 6.09 -11.25
CA ASN A 145 3.53 6.60 -12.61
C ASN A 145 2.89 5.74 -13.70
N HIS A 146 1.99 4.83 -13.34
CA HIS A 146 1.34 3.94 -14.31
C HIS A 146 0.53 4.73 -15.36
N PRO A 147 0.54 4.38 -16.66
CA PRO A 147 -0.19 5.15 -17.69
C PRO A 147 -1.71 5.21 -17.45
N GLU A 148 -2.29 4.14 -16.91
CA GLU A 148 -3.69 4.10 -16.46
C GLU A 148 -3.90 4.90 -15.15
N LEU A 149 -4.75 5.92 -15.19
CA LEU A 149 -5.02 6.83 -14.07
C LEU A 149 -5.67 6.10 -12.89
N PHE A 150 -6.52 5.10 -13.16
CA PHE A 150 -7.15 4.30 -12.11
C PHE A 150 -6.12 3.55 -11.24
N TYR A 151 -5.04 3.05 -11.83
CA TYR A 151 -3.98 2.35 -11.09
C TYR A 151 -3.11 3.30 -10.28
N ARG A 152 -2.83 4.49 -10.82
CA ARG A 152 -2.20 5.58 -10.05
C ARG A 152 -3.06 5.96 -8.86
N TYR A 153 -4.37 6.10 -9.06
CA TYR A 153 -5.29 6.47 -7.99
C TYR A 153 -5.28 5.45 -6.85
N SER A 154 -5.34 4.15 -7.18
CA SER A 154 -5.24 3.07 -6.20
C SER A 154 -4.00 3.23 -5.29
N SER A 155 -2.85 3.50 -5.91
CA SER A 155 -1.59 3.72 -5.20
C SER A 155 -1.59 4.95 -4.29
N TYR A 156 -2.00 6.09 -4.83
CA TYR A 156 -2.04 7.33 -4.07
C TYR A 156 -3.10 7.31 -2.96
N LEU A 157 -4.25 6.65 -3.16
CA LEU A 157 -5.27 6.51 -2.13
C LEU A 157 -4.74 5.73 -0.91
N GLN A 158 -4.15 4.54 -1.14
CA GLN A 158 -3.60 3.74 -0.04
C GLN A 158 -2.43 4.45 0.65
N THR A 159 -1.53 5.05 -0.12
CA THR A 159 -0.37 5.78 0.43
C THR A 159 -0.82 6.98 1.28
N THR A 160 -1.74 7.80 0.77
CA THR A 160 -2.29 8.95 1.52
C THR A 160 -3.03 8.48 2.78
N SER A 161 -3.77 7.37 2.72
CA SER A 161 -4.45 6.79 3.88
C SER A 161 -3.46 6.37 4.98
N TYR A 162 -2.40 5.64 4.62
CA TYR A 162 -1.32 5.26 5.55
C TYR A 162 -0.65 6.50 6.16
N MET A 163 -0.31 7.49 5.35
CA MET A 163 0.37 8.69 5.84
C MET A 163 -0.52 9.53 6.77
N LEU A 164 -1.81 9.68 6.45
CA LEU A 164 -2.74 10.37 7.34
C LEU A 164 -2.90 9.62 8.67
N GLN A 165 -3.00 8.30 8.63
CA GLN A 165 -3.16 7.53 9.86
C GLN A 165 -1.93 7.59 10.76
N GLU A 166 -0.72 7.53 10.19
CA GLU A 166 0.49 7.72 10.98
C GLU A 166 0.59 9.14 11.52
N LEU A 167 0.25 10.16 10.71
CA LEU A 167 0.20 11.55 11.17
C LEU A 167 -0.75 11.69 12.37
N ARG A 168 -1.88 10.98 12.40
CA ARG A 168 -2.79 10.96 13.57
C ARG A 168 -2.11 10.48 14.84
N GLY A 169 -1.19 9.52 14.74
CA GLY A 169 -0.41 9.03 15.88
C GLY A 169 0.70 9.97 16.32
N ILE A 170 1.17 10.84 15.43
CA ILE A 170 2.22 11.83 15.68
C ILE A 170 1.61 13.13 16.23
N ASP A 171 0.61 13.68 15.53
CA ASP A 171 -0.04 14.95 15.81
C ASP A 171 -1.51 14.92 15.32
N VAL A 172 -2.43 14.90 16.28
CA VAL A 172 -3.88 14.80 16.03
C VAL A 172 -4.43 16.08 15.38
N GLU A 173 -3.88 17.25 15.67
CA GLU A 173 -4.33 18.53 15.14
C GLU A 173 -3.90 18.70 13.67
N LEU A 174 -2.65 18.35 13.37
CA LEU A 174 -2.17 18.29 11.98
C LEU A 174 -2.96 17.26 11.18
N PHE A 175 -3.19 16.05 11.72
CA PHE A 175 -4.04 15.07 11.07
C PHE A 175 -5.43 15.64 10.74
N ALA A 176 -6.09 16.30 11.70
CA ALA A 176 -7.41 16.89 11.48
C ALA A 176 -7.37 17.96 10.37
N THR A 177 -6.29 18.73 10.29
CA THR A 177 -6.07 19.74 9.25
C THR A 177 -5.89 19.11 7.87
N TYR A 178 -5.00 18.13 7.74
CA TYR A 178 -4.74 17.46 6.46
C TYR A 178 -5.92 16.61 5.98
N LYS A 179 -6.60 15.92 6.89
CA LYS A 179 -7.81 15.14 6.57
C LYS A 179 -8.90 15.99 5.93
N LYS A 180 -9.05 17.26 6.33
CA LYS A 180 -10.04 18.20 5.76
C LYS A 180 -9.74 18.58 4.30
N ARG A 181 -8.51 18.36 3.81
CA ARG A 181 -8.13 18.63 2.42
C ARG A 181 -8.56 17.53 1.44
N LEU A 182 -8.97 16.36 1.93
CA LEU A 182 -9.49 15.31 1.07
C LEU A 182 -10.79 15.77 0.41
N SER A 183 -10.89 15.57 -0.91
CA SER A 183 -12.10 15.87 -1.66
C SER A 183 -13.26 14.97 -1.19
N GLN A 184 -14.50 15.42 -1.41
CA GLN A 184 -15.69 14.65 -1.03
C GLN A 184 -15.72 13.27 -1.70
N LEU A 185 -15.21 13.16 -2.93
CA LEU A 185 -15.12 11.89 -3.67
C LEU A 185 -14.14 10.91 -2.99
N VAL A 186 -12.95 11.40 -2.62
CA VAL A 186 -11.97 10.56 -1.89
C VAL A 186 -12.49 10.16 -0.52
N VAL A 187 -13.16 11.07 0.20
CA VAL A 187 -13.80 10.75 1.49
C VAL A 187 -14.89 9.69 1.32
N ALA A 188 -15.63 9.70 0.21
CA ALA A 188 -16.65 8.68 -0.07
C ALA A 188 -16.01 7.30 -0.30
N ASP A 189 -14.94 7.23 -1.09
CA ASP A 189 -14.22 5.97 -1.33
C ASP A 189 -13.62 5.41 -0.02
N LEU A 190 -13.00 6.26 0.83
CA LEU A 190 -12.50 5.83 2.14
C LEU A 190 -13.62 5.32 3.07
N LYS A 191 -14.82 5.91 3.00
CA LYS A 191 -15.99 5.43 3.75
C LYS A 191 -16.51 4.10 3.21
N GLU A 192 -16.49 3.91 1.89
CA GLU A 192 -16.85 2.65 1.25
C GLU A 192 -15.93 1.53 1.71
N GLU A 193 -14.61 1.76 1.69
CA GLU A 193 -13.62 0.81 2.20
C GLU A 193 -13.82 0.52 3.69
N ALA A 194 -14.00 1.54 4.52
CA ALA A 194 -14.26 1.35 5.95
C ALA A 194 -15.56 0.54 6.20
N THR A 195 -16.61 0.82 5.43
CA THR A 195 -17.91 0.13 5.56
C THR A 195 -17.79 -1.32 5.13
N PHE A 196 -17.12 -1.59 4.01
CA PHE A 196 -16.83 -2.94 3.54
C PHE A 196 -16.16 -3.75 4.66
N TRP A 197 -15.02 -3.28 5.18
CA TRP A 197 -14.29 -4.01 6.20
C TRP A 197 -15.09 -4.16 7.50
N ASN A 198 -15.88 -3.15 7.91
CA ASN A 198 -16.73 -3.26 9.10
C ASN A 198 -17.78 -4.38 8.97
N ASN A 199 -18.33 -4.60 7.76
CA ASN A 199 -19.31 -5.65 7.51
C ASN A 199 -18.71 -7.07 7.61
N TYR A 200 -17.43 -7.25 7.26
CA TYR A 200 -16.77 -8.56 7.35
C TYR A 200 -16.05 -8.80 8.67
N THR A 201 -15.57 -7.73 9.32
CA THR A 201 -14.79 -7.81 10.57
C THR A 201 -15.61 -7.45 11.80
N GLY A 202 -16.93 -7.27 11.70
CA GLY A 202 -17.79 -6.88 12.82
C GLY A 202 -17.76 -7.79 14.06
N TRP A 203 -17.32 -9.05 13.92
CA TRP A 203 -17.04 -9.96 15.07
C TRP A 203 -15.57 -9.93 15.53
N THR A 204 -14.68 -9.43 14.68
CA THR A 204 -13.25 -9.28 14.91
C THR A 204 -12.84 -7.83 14.68
N ASN A 205 -13.15 -6.97 15.66
CA ASN A 205 -12.47 -5.68 15.92
C ASN A 205 -10.92 -5.77 15.97
N LYS A 206 -10.36 -6.98 15.75
CA LYS A 206 -8.96 -7.34 15.69
C LYS A 206 -8.37 -7.43 14.29
N VAL A 207 -9.11 -7.36 13.18
CA VAL A 207 -8.47 -7.49 11.84
C VAL A 207 -8.10 -6.18 11.16
N PHE A 208 -8.88 -5.11 11.37
CA PHE A 208 -8.25 -3.78 11.31
C PHE A 208 -6.99 -3.79 12.15
N GLY A 209 -7.05 -4.46 13.30
CA GLY A 209 -5.95 -4.83 14.17
C GLY A 209 -4.95 -5.92 13.69
N ILE A 210 -4.98 -6.52 12.50
CA ILE A 210 -3.87 -7.36 12.05
C ILE A 210 -2.91 -6.48 11.24
N PHE A 211 -3.44 -5.66 10.33
CA PHE A 211 -2.70 -4.56 9.73
C PHE A 211 -2.37 -3.44 10.77
N TYR A 212 -3.27 -3.10 11.70
CA TYR A 212 -3.05 -2.10 12.78
C TYR A 212 -2.46 -2.64 14.09
N ASN A 213 -2.86 -3.81 14.61
CA ASN A 213 -2.25 -4.36 15.85
C ASN A 213 -1.03 -5.21 15.54
N GLY A 214 -0.74 -5.62 14.30
CA GLY A 214 0.64 -5.97 13.92
C GLY A 214 1.55 -4.74 14.08
N TYR A 215 1.09 -3.61 13.53
CA TYR A 215 1.71 -2.28 13.62
C TYR A 215 1.88 -1.75 15.07
N LEU A 216 0.96 -2.08 15.99
CA LEU A 216 1.06 -1.71 17.42
C LEU A 216 1.68 -2.79 18.34
N LYS A 217 1.42 -4.10 18.14
CA LYS A 217 1.88 -5.15 19.08
C LYS A 217 3.36 -5.48 18.96
N HIS A 218 4.01 -5.18 17.83
CA HIS A 218 5.46 -5.38 17.74
C HIS A 218 6.27 -4.26 18.45
N ASN A 219 5.61 -3.23 18.98
CA ASN A 219 6.25 -2.02 19.49
C ASN A 219 5.98 -1.74 20.98
N ASN A 220 6.15 -2.75 21.83
CA ASN A 220 6.25 -2.50 23.27
C ASN A 220 7.62 -1.88 23.65
N GLN A 221 8.07 -0.85 22.94
CA GLN A 221 9.28 -0.07 23.25
C GLN A 221 9.03 1.43 23.03
N LYS A 222 9.38 2.20 24.05
CA LYS A 222 9.16 3.65 24.18
C LYS A 222 10.00 4.48 23.20
N GLU A 223 9.44 5.65 22.87
CA GLU A 223 10.04 6.89 22.36
C GLU A 223 10.62 6.94 20.92
N GLY A 224 9.99 7.80 20.09
CA GLY A 224 10.59 8.45 18.90
C GLY A 224 10.24 7.87 17.52
N MET A 225 10.30 8.70 16.48
CA MET A 225 10.21 8.32 15.04
C MET A 225 11.35 7.39 14.58
N ALA A 226 12.21 6.93 15.48
CA ALA A 226 13.41 6.18 15.21
C ALA A 226 13.21 4.69 15.53
N ARG A 227 12.44 3.97 14.71
CA ARG A 227 12.52 2.50 14.55
C ARG A 227 11.90 2.08 13.21
N TYR A 228 12.69 1.34 12.42
CA TYR A 228 12.47 0.65 11.13
C TYR A 228 11.28 1.06 10.21
N ASP A 229 11.67 1.47 9.00
CA ASP A 229 11.10 1.22 7.65
C ASP A 229 9.60 1.04 7.45
N ARG A 230 8.76 1.80 8.15
CA ARG A 230 7.37 1.99 7.73
C ARG A 230 7.32 2.39 6.25
N MET A 231 6.34 1.87 5.51
CA MET A 231 6.16 2.20 4.09
C MET A 231 6.20 3.72 3.85
N THR A 232 5.58 4.51 4.72
CA THR A 232 5.57 5.97 4.66
C THR A 232 6.96 6.61 4.73
N ARG A 233 7.88 6.08 5.55
CA ARG A 233 9.28 6.55 5.62
C ARG A 233 10.03 6.21 4.33
N LEU A 234 9.80 5.03 3.78
CA LEU A 234 10.38 4.61 2.49
C LEU A 234 9.87 5.51 1.35
N VAL A 235 8.57 5.80 1.32
CA VAL A 235 7.95 6.74 0.37
C VAL A 235 8.57 8.13 0.51
N VAL A 236 8.66 8.67 1.73
CA VAL A 236 9.23 9.99 1.98
C VAL A 236 10.68 10.06 1.50
N ALA A 237 11.52 9.11 1.91
CA ALA A 237 12.91 9.07 1.49
C ALA A 237 13.04 8.94 -0.05
N TYR A 238 12.22 8.10 -0.67
CA TYR A 238 12.24 7.92 -2.12
C TYR A 238 11.84 9.18 -2.89
N GLU A 239 10.76 9.86 -2.49
CA GLU A 239 10.32 11.09 -3.15
C GLU A 239 11.32 12.24 -2.98
N LEU A 240 11.95 12.37 -1.80
CA LEU A 240 12.98 13.39 -1.58
C LEU A 240 14.24 13.11 -2.41
N LYS A 241 14.65 11.84 -2.52
CA LYS A 241 15.78 11.43 -3.36
C LYS A 241 15.52 11.78 -4.83
N LEU A 242 14.31 11.53 -5.34
CA LEU A 242 13.93 11.91 -6.71
C LEU A 242 13.94 13.43 -6.94
N LYS A 243 13.70 14.22 -5.90
CA LYS A 243 13.77 15.69 -5.94
C LYS A 243 15.20 16.24 -5.72
N GLY A 244 16.19 15.38 -5.49
CA GLY A 244 17.57 15.78 -5.18
C GLY A 244 17.74 16.43 -3.80
N CYS A 245 16.84 16.13 -2.85
CA CYS A 245 16.83 16.69 -1.50
C CYS A 245 17.49 15.79 -0.44
N LEU A 246 18.04 14.64 -0.86
CA LEU A 246 18.80 13.69 -0.02
C LEU A 246 20.16 13.39 -0.65
#